data_AF-A0A1J5AUM6-F1
#
_entry.id   AF-A0A1J5AUM6-F1
#
_cell.length_a   1.000
_cell.length_b   1.000
_cell.length_c   1.000
_cell.angle_alpha   90.00
_cell.angle_beta   90.00
_cell.angle_gamma   90.00
#
_symmetry.space_group_name_H-M   'P 1'
#
loop_
_entity.id
_entity.type
_entity.pdbx_description
1 polymer ?
#
loop_
_entity_poly.entity_id
_entity_poly.type
_entity_poly.pdbx_seq_one_letter_code
_entity_poly.pdbx_strand_id
1 'polypeptide(L)'
;MFAGINGYEYAGVTYTRTWQHSTNACVDCHMNTFDATAGKGGHSLVVNKNACTSCHGSDKLTPIQTAIDAKLVELSEALFLRKVMKKTTNSSGVVSYSAETTHNFNGKLYPKTQTPGDKFAKASKFNTVSPTIGLVIYGSMLTYNVDAYYTKRIGRPWKYGELGATYNYGYIKSELSKDIHNKTYALQLLQASIDWLAANK
;
A
#
# COMPACT_ATOMS: atom_id res chain seq x y z
N MET A 1 -3.39 -9.47 6.08
CA MET A 1 -2.10 -9.47 6.81
C MET A 1 -0.98 -9.26 5.82
N PHE A 2 -0.14 -8.25 6.01
CA PHE A 2 1.02 -8.03 5.14
C PHE A 2 2.16 -8.95 5.58
N ALA A 3 2.16 -10.15 5.03
CA ALA A 3 3.23 -11.13 5.18
C ALA A 3 4.40 -10.88 4.20
N GLY A 4 4.58 -9.64 3.73
CA GLY A 4 5.58 -9.32 2.72
C GLY A 4 5.21 -9.78 1.30
N ILE A 5 3.94 -9.69 0.91
CA ILE A 5 3.43 -10.16 -0.39
C ILE A 5 2.53 -9.10 -1.04
N ASN A 6 2.12 -9.29 -2.29
CA ASN A 6 1.15 -8.47 -3.05
C ASN A 6 1.57 -7.04 -3.39
N GLY A 7 2.55 -6.45 -2.71
CA GLY A 7 3.20 -5.20 -3.17
C GLY A 7 3.72 -5.31 -4.61
N TYR A 8 3.72 -4.19 -5.33
CA TYR A 8 4.42 -4.07 -6.61
C TYR A 8 5.92 -3.99 -6.37
N GLU A 9 6.63 -5.06 -6.70
CA GLU A 9 8.08 -5.18 -6.57
C GLU A 9 8.76 -4.69 -7.87
N TYR A 10 9.77 -3.82 -7.73
CA TYR A 10 10.53 -3.29 -8.87
C TYR A 10 11.69 -4.22 -9.23
N ALA A 11 11.94 -4.37 -10.53
CA ALA A 11 13.03 -5.19 -11.03
C ALA A 11 14.39 -4.74 -10.46
N GLY A 12 15.22 -5.71 -10.03
CA GLY A 12 16.54 -5.46 -9.45
C GLY A 12 16.53 -5.09 -7.96
N VAL A 13 15.37 -4.96 -7.33
CA VAL A 13 15.25 -4.72 -5.88
C VAL A 13 14.98 -6.03 -5.14
N THR A 14 15.69 -6.27 -4.04
CA THR A 14 15.44 -7.42 -3.17
C THR A 14 14.54 -7.02 -2.00
N TYR A 15 13.45 -7.77 -1.81
CA TYR A 15 12.45 -7.49 -0.78
C TYR A 15 12.50 -8.51 0.35
N THR A 16 12.49 -8.02 1.58
CA THR A 16 12.53 -8.83 2.80
C THR A 16 11.12 -9.24 3.20
N ARG A 17 10.80 -10.53 3.06
CA ARG A 17 9.48 -11.06 3.40
C ARG A 17 9.37 -11.58 4.84
N THR A 18 10.50 -11.83 5.48
CA THR A 18 10.57 -12.23 6.89
C THR A 18 10.31 -11.03 7.80
N TRP A 19 9.38 -11.17 8.74
CA TRP A 19 9.16 -10.18 9.79
C TRP A 19 9.58 -10.72 11.17
N GLN A 20 9.93 -9.82 12.09
CA GLN A 20 10.53 -10.16 13.39
C GLN A 20 9.64 -11.02 14.29
N HIS A 21 8.32 -10.97 14.09
CA HIS A 21 7.33 -11.75 14.83
C HIS A 21 6.64 -12.77 13.92
N SER A 22 7.36 -13.34 12.96
CA SER A 22 6.80 -14.29 11.98
C SER A 22 6.41 -15.63 12.57
N THR A 23 6.91 -15.93 13.76
CA THR A 23 6.50 -17.09 14.54
C THR A 23 5.30 -16.81 15.46
N ASN A 24 4.89 -15.55 15.62
CA ASN A 24 3.76 -15.18 16.45
C ASN A 24 2.45 -15.25 15.66
N ALA A 25 1.42 -15.83 16.26
CA ALA A 25 0.07 -15.84 15.73
C ALA A 25 -0.65 -14.50 16.01
N CYS A 26 -1.74 -14.26 15.28
CA CYS A 26 -2.58 -13.06 15.47
C CYS A 26 -3.00 -12.88 16.94
N VAL A 27 -3.29 -14.01 17.60
CA VAL A 27 -3.77 -14.05 18.99
C VAL A 27 -2.71 -13.60 19.99
N ASP A 28 -1.42 -13.72 19.67
CA ASP A 28 -0.35 -13.35 20.58
C ASP A 28 -0.27 -11.83 20.79
N CYS A 29 -0.74 -11.04 19.81
CA CYS A 29 -0.77 -9.58 19.90
C CYS A 29 -2.18 -9.02 20.09
N HIS A 30 -3.18 -9.60 19.43
CA HIS A 30 -4.56 -9.09 19.43
C HIS A 30 -5.44 -9.72 20.52
N MET A 31 -5.05 -10.90 21.02
CA MET A 31 -5.86 -11.69 21.97
C MET A 31 -5.04 -12.23 23.15
N ASN A 32 -3.95 -11.56 23.50
CA ASN A 32 -3.21 -11.84 24.73
C ASN A 32 -4.04 -11.48 25.97
N THR A 33 -3.40 -11.43 27.14
CA THR A 33 -4.06 -11.05 28.39
C THR A 33 -4.87 -9.76 28.26
N PHE A 34 -6.15 -9.85 28.63
CA PHE A 34 -7.07 -8.71 28.61
C PHE A 34 -6.63 -7.65 29.62
N ASP A 35 -6.44 -6.43 29.15
CA ASP A 35 -6.23 -5.24 29.96
C ASP A 35 -7.59 -4.59 30.21
N ALA A 36 -8.12 -4.75 31.44
CA ALA A 36 -9.41 -4.22 31.83
C ALA A 36 -9.45 -2.69 31.88
N THR A 37 -8.31 -2.03 32.13
CA THR A 37 -8.21 -0.57 32.17
C THR A 37 -8.25 0.01 30.77
N ALA A 38 -7.53 -0.59 29.82
CA ALA A 38 -7.50 -0.14 28.44
C ALA A 38 -8.66 -0.68 27.59
N GLY A 39 -9.32 -1.75 28.02
CA GLY A 39 -10.33 -2.48 27.26
C GLY A 39 -9.76 -3.19 26.02
N LYS A 40 -8.53 -3.74 26.11
CA LYS A 40 -7.78 -4.30 24.96
C LYS A 40 -7.22 -5.69 25.26
N GLY A 41 -6.87 -6.46 24.24
CA GLY A 41 -6.50 -7.88 24.37
C GLY A 41 -7.72 -8.80 24.52
N GLY A 42 -7.52 -10.04 24.95
CA GLY A 42 -8.58 -11.05 25.08
C GLY A 42 -9.39 -11.21 23.80
N HIS A 43 -10.72 -11.29 23.90
CA HIS A 43 -11.61 -11.39 22.73
C HIS A 43 -11.93 -10.05 22.05
N SER A 44 -11.26 -8.95 22.40
CA SER A 44 -11.52 -7.65 21.75
C SER A 44 -10.99 -7.58 20.31
N LEU A 45 -10.01 -8.43 19.96
CA LEU A 45 -9.19 -8.34 18.74
C LEU A 45 -8.45 -6.99 18.59
N VAL A 46 -8.42 -6.17 19.63
CA VAL A 46 -7.68 -4.92 19.68
C VAL A 46 -6.36 -5.17 20.38
N VAL A 47 -5.26 -4.76 19.74
CA VAL A 47 -3.90 -4.93 20.28
C VAL A 47 -3.78 -4.33 21.67
N ASN A 48 -3.40 -5.16 22.63
CA ASN A 48 -2.94 -4.70 23.94
C ASN A 48 -1.45 -4.34 23.84
N LYS A 49 -1.14 -3.04 23.76
CA LYS A 49 0.25 -2.57 23.67
C LYS A 49 1.07 -2.90 24.92
N ASN A 50 0.43 -3.08 26.08
CA ASN A 50 1.14 -3.46 27.31
C ASN A 50 1.72 -4.87 27.22
N ALA A 51 1.18 -5.75 26.38
CA ALA A 51 1.79 -7.05 26.16
C ALA A 51 3.13 -6.96 25.42
N CYS A 52 3.34 -5.92 24.60
CA CYS A 52 4.60 -5.70 23.90
C CYS A 52 5.75 -5.42 24.89
N THR A 53 5.46 -4.86 26.07
CA THR A 53 6.50 -4.47 27.02
C THR A 53 7.15 -5.66 27.73
N SER A 54 6.52 -6.84 27.69
CA SER A 54 7.10 -8.09 28.22
C SER A 54 8.43 -8.45 27.54
N CYS A 55 8.56 -8.14 26.25
CA CYS A 55 9.76 -8.40 25.44
C CYS A 55 10.50 -7.12 25.05
N HIS A 56 9.83 -5.96 25.09
CA HIS A 56 10.42 -4.69 24.68
C HIS A 56 10.41 -3.68 25.83
N GLY A 57 11.59 -3.25 26.29
CA GLY A 57 11.71 -2.21 27.33
C GLY A 57 11.29 -0.79 26.90
N SER A 58 10.80 -0.60 25.67
CA SER A 58 10.38 0.71 25.15
C SER A 58 9.32 0.55 24.06
N ASP A 59 8.60 1.64 23.75
CA ASP A 59 7.73 1.66 22.58
C ASP A 59 8.55 1.45 21.29
N LYS A 60 8.12 0.47 20.49
CA LYS A 60 8.66 0.19 19.17
C LYS A 60 7.68 0.51 18.04
N LEU A 61 6.39 0.71 18.34
CA LEU A 61 5.35 0.91 17.35
C LEU A 61 5.37 2.33 16.79
N THR A 62 5.48 3.34 17.64
CA THR A 62 5.44 4.75 17.22
C THR A 62 6.58 5.08 16.24
N PRO A 63 7.85 4.72 16.49
CA PRO A 63 8.92 5.00 15.52
C PRO A 63 8.70 4.36 14.15
N ILE A 64 8.12 3.15 14.12
CA ILE A 64 7.81 2.44 12.87
C ILE A 64 6.72 3.18 12.08
N GLN A 65 5.63 3.52 12.75
CA GLN A 65 4.51 4.24 12.14
C GLN A 65 4.97 5.60 11.61
N THR A 66 5.77 6.34 12.39
CA THR A 66 6.36 7.61 11.94
C THR A 66 7.23 7.44 10.70
N ALA A 67 8.04 6.38 10.62
CA ALA A 67 8.89 6.13 9.46
C ALA A 67 8.06 5.81 8.20
N ILE A 68 6.99 5.02 8.33
CA ILE A 68 6.07 4.70 7.23
C ILE A 68 5.32 5.94 6.78
N ASP A 69 4.75 6.71 7.72
CA ASP A 69 4.01 7.95 7.42
C ASP A 69 4.91 8.94 6.68
N ALA A 70 6.17 9.10 7.12
CA ALA A 70 7.14 9.95 6.44
C ALA A 70 7.40 9.49 4.99
N LYS A 71 7.55 8.18 4.76
CA LYS A 71 7.74 7.62 3.41
C LYS A 71 6.50 7.70 2.54
N LEU A 72 5.30 7.60 3.10
CA LEU A 72 4.05 7.85 2.39
C LEU A 72 3.94 9.31 1.93
N VAL A 73 4.36 10.26 2.76
CA VAL A 73 4.42 11.69 2.36
C VAL A 73 5.42 11.91 1.24
N GLU A 74 6.64 11.37 1.36
CA GLU A 74 7.69 11.47 0.33
C GLU A 74 7.22 10.87 -1.02
N LEU A 75 6.62 9.68 -0.99
CA LEU A 75 6.06 9.06 -2.18
C LEU A 75 4.89 9.88 -2.77
N SER A 76 4.05 10.49 -1.93
CA SER A 76 2.96 11.35 -2.39
C SER A 76 3.46 12.59 -3.12
N GLU A 77 4.54 13.21 -2.63
CA GLU A 77 5.19 14.35 -3.31
C GLU A 77 5.79 13.91 -4.65
N ALA A 78 6.47 12.76 -4.70
CA ALA A 78 6.99 12.22 -5.94
C ALA A 78 5.87 11.97 -6.97
N LEU A 79 4.76 11.38 -6.55
CA LEU A 79 3.58 11.15 -7.41
C LEU A 79 2.89 12.46 -7.82
N PHE A 80 2.86 13.48 -6.96
CA PHE A 80 2.36 14.81 -7.30
C PHE A 80 3.22 15.49 -8.37
N LEU A 81 4.55 15.46 -8.24
CA LEU A 81 5.47 15.98 -9.27
C LEU A 81 5.31 15.28 -10.62
N ARG A 82 4.85 14.03 -10.60
CA ARG A 82 4.49 13.25 -11.79
C ARG A 82 3.11 13.56 -12.35
N LYS A 83 2.34 14.43 -11.69
CA LYS A 83 0.95 14.76 -11.99
C LYS A 83 0.03 13.52 -11.95
N VAL A 84 0.41 12.54 -11.12
CA VAL A 84 -0.35 11.31 -10.86
C VAL A 84 -1.28 11.51 -9.65
N MET A 85 -0.85 12.30 -8.67
CA MET A 85 -1.65 12.70 -7.51
C MET A 85 -1.89 14.21 -7.48
N LYS A 86 -2.96 14.61 -6.82
CA LYS A 86 -3.31 15.98 -6.48
C LYS A 86 -2.83 16.28 -5.08
N LYS A 87 -2.25 17.46 -4.88
CA LYS A 87 -1.93 18.02 -3.56
C LYS A 87 -2.94 19.12 -3.23
N THR A 88 -3.59 19.01 -2.07
CA THR A 88 -4.54 20.00 -1.56
C THR A 88 -4.14 20.44 -0.16
N THR A 89 -4.16 21.74 0.10
CA THR A 89 -3.91 22.33 1.43
C THR A 89 -5.21 22.94 1.93
N ASN A 90 -5.67 22.56 3.12
CA ASN A 90 -6.86 23.16 3.72
C ASN A 90 -6.55 24.53 4.37
N SER A 91 -7.57 25.21 4.88
CA SER A 91 -7.44 26.52 5.54
C SER A 91 -6.56 26.50 6.81
N SER A 92 -6.33 25.32 7.41
CA SER A 92 -5.46 25.14 8.56
C SER A 92 -4.01 24.79 8.16
N GLY A 93 -3.68 24.80 6.86
CA GLY A 93 -2.34 24.45 6.37
C GLY A 93 -2.08 22.94 6.27
N VAL A 94 -3.07 22.09 6.54
CA VAL A 94 -2.92 20.63 6.45
C VAL A 94 -2.89 20.21 4.99
N VAL A 95 -1.78 19.58 4.60
CA VAL A 95 -1.57 19.01 3.27
C VAL A 95 -2.20 17.63 3.18
N SER A 96 -2.91 17.38 2.08
CA SER A 96 -3.51 16.11 1.74
C SER A 96 -3.21 15.77 0.29
N TYR A 97 -3.12 14.47 0.01
CA TYR A 97 -2.90 13.96 -1.34
C TYR A 97 -4.03 13.01 -1.71
N SER A 98 -4.60 13.22 -2.90
CA SER A 98 -5.59 12.33 -3.49
C SER A 98 -5.11 11.87 -4.85
N ALA A 99 -5.53 10.70 -5.29
CA ALA A 99 -5.35 10.32 -6.69
C ALA A 99 -6.05 11.38 -7.56
N GLU A 100 -5.39 11.84 -8.62
CA GLU A 100 -6.08 12.64 -9.63
C GLU A 100 -7.10 11.73 -10.33
N THR A 101 -8.36 12.18 -10.44
CA THR A 101 -9.42 11.52 -11.23
C THR A 101 -9.19 11.67 -12.73
N THR A 102 -7.96 11.93 -13.14
CA THR A 102 -7.53 11.99 -14.54
C THR A 102 -7.66 10.64 -15.22
N HIS A 103 -7.80 9.54 -14.48
CA HIS A 103 -8.17 8.26 -15.06
C HIS A 103 -9.36 7.67 -14.31
N ASN A 104 -10.39 7.31 -15.06
CA ASN A 104 -11.35 6.31 -14.64
C ASN A 104 -10.58 5.00 -14.41
N PHE A 105 -9.95 4.84 -13.26
CA PHE A 105 -9.94 3.54 -12.60
C PHE A 105 -11.40 3.22 -12.23
N ASN A 106 -12.24 2.98 -13.24
CA ASN A 106 -13.58 2.43 -13.06
C ASN A 106 -13.50 0.96 -12.58
N GLY A 107 -12.30 0.46 -12.28
CA GLY A 107 -12.11 -0.53 -11.24
C GLY A 107 -12.14 0.14 -9.88
N LYS A 108 -13.27 0.00 -9.16
CA LYS A 108 -13.26 -0.04 -7.70
C LYS A 108 -12.06 -0.91 -7.29
N LEU A 109 -10.98 -0.33 -6.75
CA LEU A 109 -9.83 -1.09 -6.26
C LEU A 109 -10.27 -2.14 -5.22
N TYR A 110 -11.41 -1.90 -4.57
CA TYR A 110 -12.12 -2.87 -3.73
C TYR A 110 -13.64 -2.69 -3.90
N PRO A 111 -14.35 -3.54 -4.66
CA PRO A 111 -15.80 -3.47 -4.70
C PRO A 111 -16.39 -3.92 -3.35
N LYS A 112 -17.16 -3.04 -2.70
CA LYS A 112 -17.93 -3.36 -1.48
C LYS A 112 -19.02 -4.43 -1.70
N THR A 113 -19.33 -4.75 -2.95
CA THR A 113 -20.33 -5.74 -3.35
C THR A 113 -19.87 -6.34 -4.68
N GLN A 114 -19.63 -7.65 -4.69
CA GLN A 114 -19.39 -8.39 -5.94
C GLN A 114 -20.73 -8.59 -6.63
N THR A 115 -20.88 -8.01 -7.83
CA THR A 115 -22.07 -8.28 -8.66
C THR A 115 -21.72 -9.35 -9.69
N PRO A 116 -22.51 -10.42 -9.85
CA PRO A 116 -22.32 -11.39 -10.93
C PRO A 116 -22.42 -10.69 -12.28
N GLY A 117 -21.28 -10.49 -12.95
CA GLY A 117 -21.17 -9.73 -14.19
C GLY A 117 -20.05 -8.70 -14.21
N ASP A 118 -19.46 -8.37 -13.05
CA ASP A 118 -18.29 -7.50 -13.00
C ASP A 118 -17.11 -8.13 -13.76
N LYS A 119 -16.57 -7.38 -14.73
CA LYS A 119 -15.43 -7.82 -15.57
C LYS A 119 -14.18 -8.18 -14.75
N PHE A 120 -14.13 -7.79 -13.48
CA PHE A 120 -13.11 -8.18 -12.50
C PHE A 120 -13.20 -9.65 -12.07
N ALA A 121 -14.38 -10.28 -12.10
CA ALA A 121 -14.54 -11.71 -11.81
C ALA A 121 -13.84 -12.61 -12.85
N LYS A 122 -13.50 -12.08 -14.03
CA LYS A 122 -12.71 -12.78 -15.05
C LYS A 122 -11.20 -12.53 -14.91
N ALA A 123 -10.78 -11.44 -14.25
CA ALA A 123 -9.37 -11.13 -14.04
C ALA A 123 -8.71 -12.00 -12.94
N SER A 124 -9.51 -12.55 -12.02
CA SER A 124 -9.03 -13.48 -10.98
C SER A 124 -8.47 -14.81 -11.52
N LYS A 125 -8.75 -15.16 -12.79
CA LYS A 125 -8.18 -16.35 -13.44
C LYS A 125 -6.75 -16.16 -13.98
N PHE A 126 -6.19 -14.94 -13.92
CA PHE A 126 -4.84 -14.64 -14.43
C PHE A 126 -3.80 -14.38 -13.32
N ASN A 127 -4.13 -14.66 -12.06
CA ASN A 127 -3.18 -14.61 -10.95
C ASN A 127 -2.28 -15.86 -10.88
N THR A 128 -1.72 -16.30 -12.01
CA THR A 128 -0.63 -17.29 -11.97
C THR A 128 0.69 -16.54 -12.01
N VAL A 129 1.38 -16.55 -10.87
CA VAL A 129 2.73 -16.03 -10.72
C VAL A 129 3.65 -16.88 -11.58
N SER A 130 4.28 -16.28 -12.60
CA SER A 130 5.32 -16.98 -13.36
C SER A 130 6.51 -17.24 -12.44
N PRO A 131 6.99 -18.49 -12.31
CA PRO A 131 8.10 -18.84 -11.40
C PRO A 131 9.45 -18.24 -11.83
N THR A 132 9.55 -17.62 -13.01
CA THR A 132 10.85 -17.20 -13.59
C THR A 132 11.05 -15.69 -13.69
N ILE A 133 10.02 -14.86 -13.50
CA ILE A 133 10.13 -13.40 -13.69
C ILE A 133 9.44 -12.53 -12.64
N GLY A 134 8.70 -13.11 -11.68
CA GLY A 134 8.11 -12.34 -10.56
C GLY A 134 7.18 -11.19 -10.98
N LEU A 135 6.76 -11.14 -12.25
CA LEU A 135 6.01 -10.02 -12.82
C LEU A 135 4.53 -10.39 -12.90
N VAL A 136 3.70 -9.74 -12.07
CA VAL A 136 2.25 -9.72 -12.26
C VAL A 136 1.96 -8.72 -13.38
N ILE A 137 1.83 -9.21 -14.61
CA ILE A 137 1.33 -8.41 -15.73
C ILE A 137 -0.19 -8.44 -15.69
N TYR A 138 -0.82 -7.30 -15.37
CA TYR A 138 -2.22 -7.09 -15.72
C TYR A 138 -2.34 -7.01 -17.24
N GLY A 139 -2.59 -8.16 -17.86
CA GLY A 139 -2.87 -8.32 -19.27
C GLY A 139 -4.24 -7.76 -19.63
N SER A 140 -4.35 -6.45 -19.68
CA SER A 140 -5.16 -5.82 -20.72
C SER A 140 -4.56 -4.44 -20.99
N MET A 141 -4.01 -4.26 -22.19
CA MET A 141 -4.10 -2.97 -22.84
C MET A 141 -5.59 -2.66 -22.91
N LEU A 142 -6.07 -1.86 -21.97
CA LEU A 142 -7.31 -1.12 -22.12
C LEU A 142 -7.05 -0.15 -23.26
N THR A 143 -7.36 -0.58 -24.49
CA THR A 143 -7.58 0.33 -25.60
C THR A 143 -8.82 1.14 -25.23
N TYR A 144 -8.64 2.21 -24.45
CA TYR A 144 -9.67 3.21 -24.27
C TYR A 144 -9.89 3.81 -25.65
N ASN A 145 -11.10 3.60 -26.19
CA ASN A 145 -11.62 4.40 -27.30
C ASN A 145 -11.30 5.87 -26.98
N VAL A 146 -10.38 6.45 -27.76
CA VAL A 146 -10.06 7.88 -27.85
C VAL A 146 -10.68 8.71 -26.73
N ASP A 147 -10.06 8.69 -25.55
CA ASP A 147 -10.46 9.56 -24.45
C ASP A 147 -10.17 10.99 -24.90
N ALA A 148 -11.21 11.71 -25.32
CA ALA A 148 -11.15 13.09 -25.80
C ALA A 148 -10.56 14.06 -24.75
N TYR A 149 -10.32 13.60 -23.51
CA TYR A 149 -9.69 14.34 -22.44
C TYR A 149 -8.22 14.00 -22.20
N TYR A 150 -7.58 13.18 -23.05
CA TYR A 150 -6.16 12.81 -22.92
C TYR A 150 -5.23 14.02 -22.77
N THR A 151 -5.51 15.11 -23.49
CA THR A 151 -4.74 16.36 -23.41
C THR A 151 -4.92 17.12 -22.09
N LYS A 152 -6.01 16.87 -21.34
CA LYS A 152 -6.23 17.44 -19.99
C LYS A 152 -5.67 16.56 -18.86
N ARG A 153 -5.14 15.37 -19.17
CA ARG A 153 -4.78 14.33 -18.20
C ARG A 153 -3.33 13.93 -18.42
N ILE A 154 -2.42 14.58 -17.70
CA ILE A 154 -0.94 14.34 -17.69
C ILE A 154 -0.23 14.55 -19.05
N GLY A 155 -0.96 14.55 -20.18
CA GLY A 155 -0.44 14.71 -21.54
C GLY A 155 0.33 13.49 -22.07
N ARG A 156 0.39 12.39 -21.31
CA ARG A 156 1.15 11.17 -21.67
C ARG A 156 0.56 9.90 -21.04
N PRO A 157 0.84 8.70 -21.61
CA PRO A 157 0.54 7.44 -20.95
C PRO A 157 1.32 7.30 -19.64
N TRP A 158 0.75 6.56 -18.69
CA TRP A 158 1.47 6.17 -17.49
C TRP A 158 2.57 5.19 -17.84
N LYS A 159 3.74 5.37 -17.22
CA LYS A 159 4.78 4.35 -17.23
C LYS A 159 4.39 3.28 -16.20
N TYR A 160 4.70 2.01 -16.47
CA TYR A 160 4.34 0.90 -15.55
C TYR A 160 4.82 1.11 -14.12
N GLY A 161 6.00 1.71 -13.92
CA GLY A 161 6.48 2.04 -12.57
C GLY A 161 5.67 3.12 -11.85
N GLU A 162 4.99 4.03 -12.56
CA GLU A 162 4.09 5.01 -11.91
C GLU A 162 2.82 4.34 -11.38
N LEU A 163 2.31 3.34 -12.12
CA LEU A 163 1.20 2.51 -11.68
C LEU A 163 1.60 1.67 -10.45
N GLY A 164 2.79 1.07 -10.50
CA GLY A 164 3.37 0.33 -9.38
C GLY A 164 3.52 1.20 -8.11
N ALA A 165 4.04 2.41 -8.27
CA ALA A 165 4.21 3.37 -7.17
C ALA A 165 2.86 3.77 -6.55
N THR A 166 1.87 4.05 -7.39
CA THR A 166 0.52 4.42 -6.94
C THR A 166 -0.18 3.25 -6.26
N TYR A 167 -0.02 2.04 -6.81
CA TYR A 167 -0.51 0.81 -6.19
C TYR A 167 0.11 0.61 -4.80
N ASN A 168 1.43 0.70 -4.67
CA ASN A 168 2.12 0.57 -3.38
C ASN A 168 1.66 1.62 -2.37
N TYR A 169 1.51 2.88 -2.78
CA TYR A 169 0.96 3.92 -1.91
C TYR A 169 -0.43 3.54 -1.36
N GLY A 170 -1.35 3.16 -2.23
CA GLY A 170 -2.71 2.77 -1.84
C GLY A 170 -2.74 1.48 -1.00
N TYR A 171 -1.90 0.51 -1.36
CA TYR A 171 -1.73 -0.76 -0.66
C TYR A 171 -1.31 -0.52 0.80
N ILE A 172 -0.18 0.16 1.02
CA ILE A 172 0.34 0.50 2.34
C ILE A 172 -0.66 1.33 3.15
N LYS A 173 -1.23 2.39 2.55
CA LYS A 173 -2.21 3.26 3.23
C LYS A 173 -3.49 2.54 3.65
N SER A 174 -3.87 1.47 2.94
CA SER A 174 -5.06 0.67 3.24
C SER A 174 -4.86 -0.35 4.36
N GLU A 175 -3.61 -0.56 4.82
CA GLU A 175 -3.29 -1.56 5.82
C GLU A 175 -3.54 -1.05 7.24
N LEU A 176 -4.42 -1.73 7.96
CA LEU A 176 -4.92 -1.26 9.25
C LEU A 176 -3.95 -1.49 10.43
N SER A 177 -2.95 -2.36 10.27
CA SER A 177 -1.86 -2.48 11.25
C SER A 177 -0.85 -1.34 11.14
N LYS A 178 -0.96 -0.48 10.11
CA LYS A 178 0.06 0.51 9.76
C LYS A 178 1.43 -0.16 9.57
N ASP A 179 1.40 -1.30 8.87
CA ASP A 179 2.50 -2.17 8.48
C ASP A 179 3.38 -2.69 9.62
N ILE A 180 2.86 -2.72 10.86
CA ILE A 180 3.53 -3.38 11.98
C ILE A 180 3.77 -4.86 11.66
N HIS A 181 2.90 -5.48 10.85
CA HIS A 181 3.05 -6.87 10.41
C HIS A 181 4.34 -7.11 9.61
N ASN A 182 4.78 -6.19 8.74
CA ASN A 182 6.06 -6.30 8.04
C ASN A 182 6.60 -4.93 7.60
N LYS A 183 7.14 -4.18 8.57
CA LYS A 183 7.68 -2.83 8.34
C LYS A 183 8.78 -2.79 7.29
N THR A 184 9.63 -3.81 7.24
CA THR A 184 10.80 -3.83 6.35
C THR A 184 10.33 -3.88 4.91
N TYR A 185 9.39 -4.77 4.60
CA TYR A 185 8.78 -4.86 3.29
C TYR A 185 8.07 -3.56 2.90
N ALA A 186 7.27 -2.98 3.80
CA ALA A 186 6.56 -1.73 3.54
C ALA A 186 7.51 -0.58 3.19
N LEU A 187 8.55 -0.38 4.01
CA LEU A 187 9.56 0.65 3.76
C LEU A 187 10.32 0.40 2.45
N GLN A 188 10.65 -0.85 2.12
CA GLN A 188 11.30 -1.20 0.85
C GLN A 188 10.40 -0.93 -0.36
N LEU A 189 9.10 -1.23 -0.30
CA LEU A 189 8.15 -0.91 -1.37
C LEU A 189 8.02 0.59 -1.60
N LEU A 190 7.90 1.37 -0.52
CA LEU A 190 7.81 2.82 -0.60
C LEU A 190 9.11 3.41 -1.17
N GLN A 191 10.27 2.98 -0.65
CA GLN A 191 11.56 3.46 -1.12
C GLN A 191 11.79 3.12 -2.59
N ALA A 192 11.58 1.87 -2.99
CA ALA A 192 11.75 1.46 -4.39
C ALA A 192 10.83 2.23 -5.34
N SER A 193 9.61 2.55 -4.89
CA SER A 193 8.69 3.40 -5.64
C SER A 193 9.25 4.81 -5.83
N ILE A 194 9.77 5.42 -4.75
CA ILE A 194 10.40 6.74 -4.79
C ILE A 194 11.62 6.73 -5.73
N ASP A 195 12.51 5.75 -5.59
CA ASP A 195 13.74 5.64 -6.38
C ASP A 195 13.44 5.47 -7.87
N TRP A 196 12.48 4.62 -8.22
CA TRP A 196 12.07 4.43 -9.60
C TRP A 196 11.50 5.74 -10.19
N LEU A 197 10.65 6.44 -9.42
CA LEU A 197 10.14 7.76 -9.81
C LEU A 197 11.25 8.81 -9.87
N ALA A 198 12.34 8.71 -9.13
CA ALA A 198 13.46 9.64 -9.26
C ALA A 198 14.27 9.39 -10.54
N ALA A 199 14.49 8.11 -10.87
CA ALA A 199 15.32 7.69 -12.01
C ALA A 199 14.64 7.86 -13.38
N ASN A 200 13.30 7.80 -13.47
CA ASN A 200 12.58 7.72 -14.75
C ASN A 200 11.86 9.02 -15.15
N LYS A 201 12.55 10.17 -15.09
CA LYS A 201 11.98 11.51 -15.41
C LYS A 201 11.26 11.58 -16.76
#